data_AF-A0ABD7SQX5-F1
#
_entry.id   AF-A0ABD7SQX5-F1
#
_cell.length_a   1.000
_cell.length_b   1.000
_cell.length_c   1.000
_cell.angle_alpha   90.00
_cell.angle_beta   90.00
_cell.angle_gamma   90.00
#
_symmetry.space_group_name_H-M   'P 1'
#
loop_
_entity.id
_entity.type
_entity.pdbx_description
1 polymer ?
#
loop_
_entity_poly.entity_id
_entity_poly.type
_entity_poly.pdbx_seq_one_letter_code
_entity_poly.pdbx_strand_id
1 'polypeptide(L)'
;MGFESQSEKSKVSSRRGSKAGIVVSQTYKPSTDSEEMSFRVDASLLNGFGAKIGDRVDVLHDRESGLWMIAMSDSGFLITGKEGAPTGLVRYTLKDGHVKLVNEKRSLPAKREVDETTVKFTENGVIFGLVD
;
A
#
# COMPACT_ATOMS: atom_id res chain seq x y z
N MET A 1 29.99 -13.51 23.06
CA MET A 1 29.43 -12.56 22.08
C MET A 1 28.76 -13.37 20.99
N GLY A 2 27.43 -13.32 20.90
CA GLY A 2 26.66 -14.09 19.93
C GLY A 2 26.34 -13.21 18.72
N PHE A 3 26.81 -13.61 17.53
CA PHE A 3 26.35 -12.99 16.30
C PHE A 3 24.90 -13.41 16.06
N GLU A 4 24.00 -12.43 16.02
CA GLU A 4 22.58 -12.68 15.75
C GLU A 4 22.30 -12.54 14.25
N SER A 5 21.60 -13.52 13.70
CA SER A 5 21.25 -13.54 12.28
C SER A 5 20.30 -12.39 11.93
N GLN A 6 20.83 -11.40 11.23
CA GLN A 6 20.04 -10.31 10.67
C GLN A 6 19.09 -10.81 9.57
N SER A 7 19.43 -11.90 8.88
CA SER A 7 18.55 -12.50 7.86
C SER A 7 17.34 -13.20 8.49
N GLU A 8 17.47 -13.88 9.64
CA GLU A 8 16.34 -14.45 10.37
C GLU A 8 15.44 -13.37 10.97
N LYS A 9 16.03 -12.32 11.55
CA LYS A 9 15.27 -11.13 11.97
C LYS A 9 14.55 -10.47 10.80
N SER A 10 15.18 -10.45 9.62
CA SER A 10 14.59 -9.93 8.38
C SER A 10 13.54 -10.84 7.76
N LYS A 11 13.54 -12.16 8.03
CA LYS A 11 12.45 -13.07 7.61
C LYS A 11 11.21 -12.82 8.44
N VAL A 12 11.35 -12.64 9.74
CA VAL A 12 10.27 -12.22 10.66
C VAL A 12 9.82 -10.78 10.36
N SER A 13 10.75 -9.92 9.96
CA SER A 13 10.51 -8.52 9.53
C SER A 13 10.32 -8.35 8.01
N SER A 14 10.14 -9.43 7.24
CA SER A 14 10.13 -9.38 5.77
C SER A 14 8.98 -8.54 5.22
N ARG A 15 8.00 -8.26 6.08
CA ARG A 15 7.09 -7.13 5.95
C ARG A 15 7.76 -5.89 6.56
N ARG A 16 8.48 -5.08 5.77
CA ARG A 16 9.20 -3.86 6.22
C ARG A 16 8.38 -3.05 7.24
N GLY A 17 8.66 -3.23 8.53
CA GLY A 17 8.12 -2.43 9.63
C GLY A 17 6.60 -2.48 9.88
N SER A 18 5.86 -3.48 9.42
CA SER A 18 4.44 -3.69 9.75
C SER A 18 4.01 -5.11 9.43
N LYS A 19 3.21 -5.75 10.31
CA LYS A 19 2.59 -7.05 10.03
C LYS A 19 1.30 -6.94 9.22
N ALA A 20 0.78 -5.75 8.97
CA ALA A 20 -0.50 -5.54 8.32
C ALA A 20 -0.45 -5.93 6.84
N GLY A 21 -1.55 -6.48 6.33
CA GLY A 21 -1.67 -6.93 4.94
C GLY A 21 -1.61 -5.79 3.92
N ILE A 22 -1.95 -4.56 4.34
CA ILE A 22 -1.81 -3.34 3.54
C ILE A 22 -1.19 -2.24 4.39
N VAL A 23 -0.20 -1.55 3.84
CA VAL A 23 0.37 -0.33 4.41
C VAL A 23 0.28 0.79 3.40
N VAL A 24 -0.32 1.90 3.82
CA VAL A 24 -0.43 3.12 3.02
C VAL A 24 0.57 4.14 3.55
N SER A 25 1.28 4.80 2.65
CA SER A 25 2.28 5.80 3.01
C SER A 25 2.21 7.00 2.08
N GLN A 26 2.30 8.18 2.66
CA GLN A 26 2.46 9.44 1.94
C GLN A 26 3.85 9.98 2.23
N THR A 27 4.60 10.31 1.19
CA THR A 27 5.98 10.79 1.31
C THR A 27 6.19 12.00 0.42
N TYR A 28 7.06 12.91 0.83
CA TYR A 28 7.51 14.01 -0.02
C TYR A 28 8.87 13.68 -0.64
N LYS A 29 8.99 13.90 -1.95
CA LYS A 29 10.21 13.66 -2.73
C LYS A 29 10.84 15.01 -3.10
N PRO A 30 11.92 15.44 -2.44
CA PRO A 30 12.53 16.74 -2.68
C PRO A 30 13.06 16.94 -4.10
N SER A 31 13.56 15.88 -4.73
CA SER A 31 14.17 15.98 -6.06
C SER A 31 13.19 16.32 -7.17
N THR A 32 11.89 16.08 -6.97
CA THR A 32 10.83 16.37 -7.94
C THR A 32 9.75 17.30 -7.37
N ASP A 33 9.99 17.88 -6.18
CA ASP A 33 9.04 18.68 -5.40
C ASP A 33 7.61 18.12 -5.44
N SER A 34 7.48 16.81 -5.16
CA SER A 34 6.23 16.10 -5.34
C SER A 34 5.91 15.21 -4.15
N GLU A 35 4.65 15.16 -3.77
CA GLU A 35 4.14 14.16 -2.83
C GLU A 35 3.77 12.87 -3.56
N GLU A 36 4.06 11.73 -2.96
CA GLU A 36 3.76 10.40 -3.49
C GLU A 36 2.92 9.63 -2.48
N MET A 37 1.90 8.91 -2.98
CA MET A 37 1.14 7.93 -2.22
C MET A 37 1.62 6.54 -2.63
N SER A 38 1.79 5.65 -1.65
CA SER A 38 2.24 4.27 -1.85
C SER A 38 1.38 3.29 -1.07
N PHE A 39 0.92 2.24 -1.72
CA PHE A 39 0.22 1.11 -1.12
C PHE A 39 1.10 -0.13 -1.27
N ARG A 40 1.62 -0.60 -0.14
CA ARG A 40 2.32 -1.89 -0.06
C ARG A 40 1.29 -2.94 0.34
N VAL A 41 1.04 -3.91 -0.54
CA VAL A 41 -0.02 -4.91 -0.41
C VAL A 41 0.61 -6.29 -0.36
N ASP A 42 0.22 -7.10 0.63
CA ASP A 42 0.63 -8.50 0.72
C ASP A 42 0.16 -9.28 -0.51
N ALA A 43 1.04 -10.12 -1.06
CA ALA A 43 0.76 -10.88 -2.28
C ALA A 43 -0.47 -11.80 -2.11
N SER A 44 -0.75 -12.30 -0.89
CA SER A 44 -1.95 -13.08 -0.61
C SER A 44 -3.24 -12.28 -0.79
N LEU A 45 -3.24 -10.97 -0.47
CA LEU A 45 -4.41 -10.11 -0.71
C LEU A 45 -4.58 -9.82 -2.19
N LEU A 46 -3.49 -9.57 -2.93
CA LEU A 46 -3.54 -9.40 -4.39
C LEU A 46 -4.14 -10.65 -5.06
N ASN A 47 -3.63 -11.83 -4.70
CA ASN A 47 -4.13 -13.10 -5.21
C ASN A 47 -5.62 -13.33 -4.86
N GLY A 48 -6.08 -12.80 -3.73
CA GLY A 48 -7.46 -12.94 -3.27
C GLY A 48 -8.51 -12.31 -4.20
N PHE A 49 -8.12 -11.36 -5.05
CA PHE A 49 -8.98 -10.79 -6.10
C PHE A 49 -8.41 -11.00 -7.51
N GLY A 50 -7.49 -11.96 -7.67
CA GLY A 50 -6.94 -12.34 -8.97
C GLY A 50 -5.82 -11.45 -9.52
N ALA A 51 -5.29 -10.50 -8.74
CA ALA A 51 -4.17 -9.66 -9.14
C ALA A 51 -2.82 -10.30 -8.81
N LYS A 52 -1.79 -9.94 -9.59
CA LYS A 52 -0.38 -10.25 -9.32
C LYS A 52 0.52 -9.04 -9.60
N ILE A 53 1.77 -9.13 -9.15
CA ILE A 53 2.81 -8.17 -9.51
C ILE A 53 2.98 -8.15 -11.03
N GLY A 54 3.00 -6.96 -11.62
CA GLY A 54 2.99 -6.74 -13.07
C GLY A 54 1.62 -6.36 -13.63
N ASP A 55 0.53 -6.65 -12.91
CA ASP A 55 -0.81 -6.22 -13.31
C ASP A 55 -1.05 -4.75 -12.99
N ARG A 56 -2.17 -4.22 -13.49
CA ARG A 56 -2.62 -2.85 -13.25
C ARG A 56 -3.88 -2.83 -12.39
N VAL A 57 -3.90 -1.91 -11.43
CA VAL A 57 -5.00 -1.71 -10.48
C VAL A 57 -5.29 -0.23 -10.30
N ASP A 58 -6.55 0.10 -10.07
CA ASP A 58 -6.94 1.42 -9.61
C ASP A 58 -6.95 1.49 -8.07
N VAL A 59 -6.87 2.71 -7.54
CA VAL A 59 -6.99 3.00 -6.11
C VAL A 59 -8.14 3.99 -5.92
N LEU A 60 -9.22 3.51 -5.30
CA LEU A 60 -10.44 4.26 -5.09
C LEU A 60 -10.56 4.63 -3.61
N HIS A 61 -11.21 5.76 -3.33
CA HIS A 61 -11.51 6.21 -1.98
C HIS A 61 -12.95 6.72 -1.90
N ASP A 62 -13.73 6.13 -1.01
CA ASP A 62 -15.04 6.64 -0.64
C ASP A 62 -14.91 7.69 0.46
N ARG A 63 -15.28 8.94 0.14
CA ARG A 63 -15.19 10.06 1.08
C ARG A 63 -16.24 10.00 2.20
N GLU A 64 -17.35 9.30 1.99
CA GLU A 64 -18.42 9.20 2.99
C GLU A 64 -18.07 8.19 4.07
N SER A 65 -17.63 7.00 3.68
CA SER A 65 -17.25 5.94 4.62
C SER A 65 -15.78 5.99 5.07
N GLY A 66 -14.92 6.71 4.34
CA GLY A 66 -13.46 6.71 4.56
C GLY A 66 -12.76 5.42 4.13
N LEU A 67 -13.46 4.53 3.43
CA LEU A 67 -12.91 3.27 2.94
C LEU A 67 -12.15 3.45 1.63
N TRP A 68 -11.12 2.62 1.46
CA TRP A 68 -10.31 2.52 0.26
C TRP A 68 -10.63 1.22 -0.47
N MET A 69 -10.37 1.19 -1.78
CA MET A 69 -10.42 -0.03 -2.58
C MET A 69 -9.22 -0.09 -3.53
N ILE A 70 -8.59 -1.26 -3.64
CA ILE A 70 -7.67 -1.58 -4.72
C ILE A 70 -8.37 -2.59 -5.64
N ALA A 71 -8.52 -2.25 -6.92
CA ALA A 71 -9.31 -3.04 -7.87
C ALA A 71 -8.60 -3.21 -9.20
N MET A 72 -8.80 -4.33 -9.88
CA MET A 72 -8.30 -4.58 -11.25
C MET A 72 -8.74 -3.46 -12.20
N SER A 73 -7.80 -2.96 -13.01
CA SER A 73 -8.08 -1.90 -13.98
C SER A 73 -7.06 -1.90 -15.11
N ASP A 74 -7.52 -1.91 -16.35
CA ASP A 74 -6.66 -1.89 -17.54
C ASP A 74 -5.88 -0.57 -17.69
N SER A 75 -6.40 0.53 -17.14
CA SER A 75 -5.77 1.87 -17.20
C SER A 75 -5.20 2.32 -15.85
N GLY A 76 -5.17 1.45 -14.85
CA GLY A 76 -4.74 1.78 -13.49
C GLY A 76 -3.23 1.97 -13.31
N PHE A 77 -2.82 2.00 -12.05
CA PHE A 77 -1.43 2.01 -11.62
C PHE A 77 -0.82 0.62 -11.67
N LEU A 78 0.46 0.53 -12.04
CA LEU A 78 1.18 -0.73 -12.08
C LEU A 78 1.48 -1.24 -10.67
N ILE A 79 1.21 -2.52 -10.40
CA ILE A 79 1.72 -3.22 -9.22
C ILE A 79 3.18 -3.56 -9.48
N THR A 80 4.09 -2.80 -8.87
CA THR A 80 5.53 -3.01 -8.99
C THR A 80 6.06 -3.94 -7.92
N GLY A 81 7.13 -4.67 -8.22
CA GLY A 81 7.77 -5.60 -7.30
C GLY A 81 8.62 -6.61 -8.05
N LYS A 82 9.43 -7.38 -7.31
CA LYS A 82 10.09 -8.55 -7.88
C LYS A 82 9.08 -9.68 -7.99
N GLU A 83 9.14 -10.48 -9.06
CA GLU A 83 8.36 -11.70 -9.16
C GLU A 83 8.60 -12.62 -7.94
N GLY A 84 7.52 -13.17 -7.37
CA GLY A 84 7.57 -13.98 -6.15
C GLY A 84 7.87 -13.19 -4.87
N ALA A 85 7.91 -11.85 -4.90
CA ALA A 85 8.04 -11.06 -3.69
C ALA A 85 6.79 -11.20 -2.80
N PRO A 86 6.94 -11.14 -1.46
CA PRO A 86 5.82 -11.28 -0.53
C PRO A 86 4.84 -10.10 -0.59
N THR A 87 5.21 -9.00 -1.25
CA THR A 87 4.38 -7.78 -1.35
C THR A 87 4.53 -7.14 -2.72
N GLY A 88 3.43 -6.61 -3.25
CA GLY A 88 3.41 -5.66 -4.36
C GLY A 88 3.38 -4.20 -3.86
N LEU A 89 3.80 -3.28 -4.72
CA LEU A 89 3.80 -1.83 -4.46
C LEU A 89 3.05 -1.10 -5.58
N VAL A 90 1.94 -0.45 -5.22
CA VAL A 90 1.26 0.53 -6.05
C VAL A 90 1.72 1.92 -5.60
N ARG A 91 2.23 2.74 -6.51
CA ARG A 91 2.71 4.09 -6.19
C ARG A 91 2.30 5.08 -7.26
N TYR A 92 1.87 6.26 -6.83
CA TYR A 92 1.57 7.37 -7.72
C TYR A 92 1.88 8.72 -7.09
N THR A 93 2.16 9.70 -7.93
CA THR A 93 2.32 11.10 -7.50
C THR A 93 0.96 11.69 -7.18
N LEU A 94 0.83 12.34 -6.03
CA LEU A 94 -0.37 13.07 -5.65
C LEU A 94 -0.52 14.32 -6.52
N LYS A 95 -1.73 14.52 -7.04
CA LYS A 95 -2.15 15.69 -7.82
C LYS A 95 -3.33 16.35 -7.13
N ASP A 96 -3.73 17.52 -7.61
CA ASP A 96 -4.88 18.23 -7.06
C ASP A 96 -6.14 17.37 -7.13
N GLY A 97 -6.87 17.31 -6.01
CA GLY A 97 -8.06 16.48 -5.86
C GLY A 97 -7.81 15.06 -5.33
N HIS A 98 -6.57 14.58 -5.31
CA HIS A 98 -6.25 13.29 -4.66
C HIS A 98 -6.41 13.38 -3.15
N VAL A 99 -6.86 12.28 -2.55
CA VAL A 99 -6.96 12.12 -1.11
C VAL A 99 -5.55 11.95 -0.52
N LYS A 100 -5.29 12.67 0.57
CA LYS A 100 -4.03 12.64 1.32
C LYS A 100 -4.24 12.00 2.68
N LEU A 101 -3.20 11.36 3.22
CA LEU A 101 -3.16 10.95 4.63
C LEU A 101 -2.96 12.16 5.55
N VAL A 102 -2.11 13.12 5.14
CA VAL A 102 -1.86 14.37 5.84
C VAL A 102 -1.77 15.54 4.86
N ASN A 103 -2.26 16.71 5.27
CA ASN A 103 -2.25 17.92 4.43
C ASN A 103 -0.98 18.77 4.63
N GLU A 104 -0.33 18.66 5.78
CA GLU A 104 0.83 19.48 6.11
C GLU A 104 2.14 18.78 5.72
N LYS A 105 2.97 19.43 4.90
CA LYS A 105 4.27 18.89 4.44
C LYS A 105 5.20 18.52 5.60
N ARG A 106 5.14 19.23 6.72
CA ARG A 106 5.92 18.94 7.94
C ARG A 106 5.54 17.63 8.63
N SER A 107 4.37 17.09 8.32
CA SER A 107 3.85 15.83 8.86
C SER A 107 4.20 14.62 8.00
N LEU A 108 5.01 14.83 6.95
CA LEU A 108 5.51 13.76 6.07
C LEU A 108 6.90 13.28 6.54
N PRO A 109 7.21 11.97 6.43
CA PRO A 109 6.35 10.91 5.88
C PRO A 109 5.24 10.48 6.85
N ALA A 110 4.05 10.23 6.32
CA ALA A 110 2.92 9.66 7.06
C ALA A 110 2.71 8.20 6.65
N LYS A 111 2.41 7.33 7.60
CA LYS A 111 2.14 5.90 7.38
C LYS A 111 0.90 5.50 8.16
N ARG A 112 0.00 4.77 7.49
CA ARG A 112 -1.18 4.12 8.09
C ARG A 112 -1.19 2.65 7.73
N GLU A 113 -1.62 1.83 8.68
CA GLU A 113 -1.80 0.39 8.49
C GLU A 113 -3.29 0.10 8.29
N VAL A 114 -3.60 -0.97 7.56
CA VAL A 114 -4.99 -1.39 7.39
C VAL A 114 -5.63 -1.79 8.71
N ASP A 115 -6.89 -1.44 8.88
CA ASP A 115 -7.74 -2.10 9.88
C ASP A 115 -8.20 -3.45 9.32
N GLU A 116 -7.56 -4.52 9.79
CA GLU A 116 -7.83 -5.90 9.33
C GLU A 116 -9.30 -6.32 9.51
N THR A 117 -10.07 -5.67 10.40
CA THR A 117 -11.50 -5.97 10.60
C THR A 117 -12.41 -5.44 9.49
N THR A 118 -11.90 -4.51 8.68
CA THR A 118 -12.63 -3.86 7.58
C THR A 118 -12.37 -4.50 6.23
N VAL A 119 -11.39 -5.41 6.14
CA VAL A 119 -10.95 -6.02 4.88
C VAL A 119 -12.06 -6.88 4.30
N LYS A 120 -12.50 -6.54 3.09
CA LYS A 120 -13.55 -7.27 2.35
C LYS A 120 -13.15 -7.45 0.90
N PHE A 121 -13.16 -8.69 0.43
CA PHE A 121 -12.98 -9.00 -0.98
C PHE A 121 -14.25 -8.73 -1.76
N THR A 122 -14.06 -8.28 -2.99
CA THR A 122 -15.08 -8.16 -4.03
C THR A 122 -14.63 -9.00 -5.23
N GLU A 123 -15.44 -9.09 -6.28
CA GLU A 123 -15.08 -9.86 -7.48
C GLU A 123 -13.79 -9.36 -8.14
N ASN A 124 -13.52 -8.06 -8.10
CA ASN A 124 -12.40 -7.45 -8.82
C ASN A 124 -11.44 -6.65 -7.93
N GLY A 125 -11.56 -6.72 -6.60
CA GLY A 125 -10.74 -5.91 -5.71
C GLY A 125 -10.90 -6.21 -4.23
N VAL A 126 -10.20 -5.44 -3.42
CA VAL A 126 -10.25 -5.49 -1.95
C VAL A 126 -10.57 -4.12 -1.38
N ILE A 127 -11.58 -4.07 -0.52
CA ILE A 127 -11.99 -2.88 0.25
C ILE A 127 -11.36 -2.94 1.64
N PHE A 128 -10.90 -1.80 2.15
CA PHE A 128 -10.27 -1.71 3.47
C PHE A 128 -10.34 -0.29 4.05
N GLY A 129 -10.33 -0.20 5.37
CA GLY A 129 -10.13 1.03 6.15
C GLY A 129 -8.70 1.13 6.68
N LEU A 130 -8.35 2.28 7.24
CA LEU A 130 -7.04 2.54 7.84
C LEU A 130 -7.19 2.76 9.35
N VAL A 131 -6.22 2.29 10.13
CA VAL A 131 -6.11 2.61 11.56
C VAL A 131 -5.66 4.07 11.71
N ASP A 132 -6.28 4.81 12.63
CA ASP A 132 -5.97 6.21 12.96
C ASP A 132 -4.57 6.44 13.58
#